data_AF-A0A9D6DR18-F1
#
_entry.id   AF-A0A9D6DR18-F1
#
_cell.length_a   1.000
_cell.length_b   1.000
_cell.length_c   1.000
_cell.angle_alpha   90.00
_cell.angle_beta   90.00
_cell.angle_gamma   90.00
#
_symmetry.space_group_name_H-M   'P 1'
#
loop_
_entity.id
_entity.type
_entity.pdbx_description
1 polymer ?
#
loop_
_entity_poly.entity_id
_entity_poly.type
_entity_poly.pdbx_seq_one_letter_code
_entity_poly.pdbx_strand_id
1 'polypeptide(L)'
;VAKQLLEQISTLLGMEYSLGPIEPYGGKFLFWNVKKPYSQLQSAHEAVIQRLSPFVDQEKVGLALKEGLRMTQQETENLKKYSYPLVKKLFMPHYALLYRESGVDSVGSRLYQARITEVQFVEIGGYSKINQVFLDSQV
;
A
#
# COMPACT_ATOMS: atom_id res chain seq x y z
N VAL A 1 19.94 2.52 -4.85
CA VAL A 1 19.00 1.60 -4.15
C VAL A 1 17.63 1.63 -4.81
N ALA A 2 17.01 2.80 -4.98
CA ALA A 2 15.69 2.93 -5.61
C ALA A 2 15.65 2.37 -7.05
N LYS A 3 16.63 2.69 -7.90
CA LYS A 3 16.70 2.14 -9.27
C LYS A 3 16.73 0.61 -9.33
N GLN A 4 17.62 -0.01 -8.58
CA GLN A 4 17.72 -1.48 -8.49
C GLN A 4 16.45 -2.12 -7.92
N LEU A 5 15.73 -1.40 -7.05
CA LEU A 5 14.44 -1.85 -6.54
C LEU A 5 13.36 -1.77 -7.63
N LEU A 6 13.31 -0.68 -8.39
CA LEU A 6 12.40 -0.55 -9.53
C LEU A 6 12.64 -1.64 -10.58
N GLU A 7 13.89 -1.89 -10.95
CA GLU A 7 14.26 -2.98 -11.87
C GLU A 7 13.76 -4.35 -11.36
N GLN A 8 13.93 -4.62 -10.06
CA GLN A 8 13.45 -5.85 -9.44
C GLN A 8 11.91 -5.94 -9.44
N ILE A 9 11.21 -4.87 -9.11
CA ILE A 9 9.73 -4.85 -9.04
C ILE A 9 9.12 -4.85 -10.44
N SER A 10 9.83 -4.34 -11.45
CA SER A 10 9.39 -4.35 -12.85
C SER A 10 9.22 -5.76 -13.41
N THR A 11 9.73 -6.78 -12.72
CA THR A 11 9.40 -8.19 -13.02
C THR A 11 7.90 -8.52 -12.85
N LEU A 12 7.14 -7.67 -12.17
CA LEU A 12 5.68 -7.76 -12.05
C LEU A 12 4.92 -7.23 -13.27
N LEU A 13 5.59 -6.55 -14.21
CA LEU A 13 4.92 -6.05 -15.41
C LEU A 13 4.28 -7.21 -16.19
N GLY A 14 3.02 -7.01 -16.59
CA GLY A 14 2.21 -8.02 -17.24
C GLY A 14 1.52 -9.01 -16.29
N MET A 15 1.85 -9.01 -14.99
CA MET A 15 1.15 -9.83 -13.99
C MET A 15 -0.33 -9.46 -13.94
N GLU A 16 -1.17 -10.48 -14.05
CA GLU A 16 -2.62 -10.36 -13.90
C GLU A 16 -3.03 -10.63 -12.46
N TYR A 17 -4.03 -9.90 -11.99
CA TYR A 17 -4.62 -10.10 -10.67
C TYR A 17 -6.11 -9.77 -10.71
N SER A 18 -6.83 -10.25 -9.71
CA SER A 18 -8.25 -9.95 -9.54
C SER A 18 -8.47 -9.07 -8.32
N LEU A 19 -9.39 -8.13 -8.43
CA LEU A 19 -9.92 -7.41 -7.30
C LEU A 19 -11.15 -8.14 -6.74
N GLY A 20 -11.16 -8.29 -5.42
CA GLY A 20 -12.23 -8.88 -4.65
C GLY A 20 -13.30 -7.84 -4.30
N PRO A 21 -13.96 -7.98 -3.13
CA PRO A 21 -14.95 -7.01 -2.70
C PRO A 21 -14.34 -5.67 -2.29
N ILE A 22 -15.15 -4.61 -2.40
CA ILE A 22 -14.84 -3.32 -1.79
C ILE A 22 -15.31 -3.37 -0.33
N GLU A 23 -14.42 -3.08 0.60
CA GLU A 23 -14.68 -3.23 2.03
C GLU A 23 -14.36 -1.94 2.80
N PRO A 24 -15.20 -1.56 3.78
CA PRO A 24 -14.88 -0.48 4.70
C PRO A 24 -13.74 -0.89 5.64
N TYR A 25 -12.77 0.00 5.83
CA TYR A 25 -11.64 -0.18 6.75
C TYR A 25 -11.58 0.98 7.75
N GLY A 26 -11.40 0.64 9.04
CA GLY A 26 -11.30 1.64 10.12
C GLY A 26 -12.51 2.57 10.25
N GLY A 27 -13.66 2.21 9.65
CA GLY A 27 -14.89 3.01 9.61
C GLY A 27 -14.83 4.26 8.74
N LYS A 28 -13.68 4.62 8.16
CA LYS A 28 -13.46 5.90 7.43
C LYS A 28 -12.94 5.72 6.00
N PHE A 29 -12.44 4.53 5.65
CA PHE A 29 -11.86 4.25 4.34
C PHE A 29 -12.65 3.20 3.58
N LEU A 30 -12.71 3.31 2.25
CA LEU A 30 -13.14 2.22 1.36
C LEU A 30 -11.93 1.71 0.57
N PHE A 31 -11.67 0.42 0.70
CA PHE A 31 -10.57 -0.26 0.01
C PHE A 31 -11.10 -1.30 -0.97
N TRP A 32 -10.51 -1.35 -2.16
CA TRP A 32 -10.74 -2.43 -3.12
C TRP A 32 -9.59 -3.42 -3.05
N ASN A 33 -9.84 -4.55 -2.39
CA ASN A 33 -8.79 -5.49 -2.02
C ASN A 33 -8.41 -6.39 -3.21
N VAL A 34 -7.10 -6.64 -3.39
CA VAL A 34 -6.63 -7.66 -4.33
C VAL A 34 -6.95 -9.04 -3.76
N LYS A 35 -7.58 -9.89 -4.58
CA LYS A 35 -7.94 -11.25 -4.21
C LYS A 35 -6.69 -12.11 -4.10
N LYS A 36 -6.65 -12.97 -3.08
CA LYS A 36 -5.61 -13.99 -2.94
C LYS A 36 -5.67 -15.03 -4.08
N PRO A 37 -4.53 -15.65 -4.44
CA PRO A 37 -3.18 -15.40 -3.92
C PRO A 37 -2.52 -14.19 -4.61
N TYR A 38 -1.76 -13.40 -3.84
CA TYR A 38 -0.96 -12.28 -4.33
C TYR A 38 0.51 -12.38 -3.88
N SER A 39 1.04 -13.61 -3.85
CA SER A 39 2.39 -13.91 -3.34
C SER A 39 3.49 -13.10 -4.02
N GLN A 40 3.39 -12.87 -5.33
CA GLN A 40 4.35 -12.03 -6.07
C GLN A 40 4.34 -10.58 -5.59
N LEU A 41 3.15 -9.99 -5.36
CA LEU A 41 3.02 -8.66 -4.76
C LEU A 41 3.57 -8.62 -3.34
N GLN A 42 3.35 -9.69 -2.57
CA GLN A 42 3.88 -9.78 -1.21
C GLN A 42 5.41 -9.84 -1.21
N SER A 43 6.03 -10.62 -2.09
CA SER A 43 7.48 -10.67 -2.23
C SER A 43 8.06 -9.31 -2.64
N ALA A 44 7.40 -8.60 -3.56
CA ALA A 44 7.81 -7.25 -3.93
C ALA A 44 7.69 -6.27 -2.76
N HIS A 45 6.57 -6.29 -2.03
CA HIS A 45 6.37 -5.47 -0.82
C HIS A 45 7.46 -5.73 0.23
N GLU A 46 7.76 -7.00 0.51
CA GLU A 46 8.81 -7.35 1.48
C GLU A 46 10.20 -6.87 1.04
N ALA A 47 10.51 -6.95 -0.26
CA ALA A 47 11.76 -6.42 -0.81
C ALA A 47 11.86 -4.90 -0.69
N VAL A 48 10.75 -4.17 -0.95
CA VAL A 48 10.66 -2.71 -0.77
C VAL A 48 10.96 -2.35 0.68
N ILE A 49 10.26 -2.96 1.62
CA ILE A 49 10.41 -2.65 3.05
C ILE A 49 11.84 -2.96 3.50
N GLN A 50 12.40 -4.11 3.16
CA GLN A 50 13.75 -4.50 3.58
C GLN A 50 14.82 -3.51 3.09
N ARG A 51 14.66 -2.95 1.89
CA ARG A 51 15.67 -2.07 1.28
C ARG A 51 15.45 -0.60 1.59
N LEU A 52 14.20 -0.17 1.76
CA LEU A 52 13.87 1.25 1.97
C LEU A 52 13.67 1.62 3.44
N SER A 53 13.40 0.67 4.35
CA SER A 53 13.21 0.98 5.77
C SER A 53 14.34 1.79 6.42
N PRO A 54 15.63 1.63 6.06
CA PRO A 54 16.70 2.47 6.64
C PRO A 54 16.62 3.94 6.24
N PHE A 55 15.87 4.27 5.18
CA PHE A 55 15.73 5.63 4.63
C PHE A 55 14.39 6.28 5.03
N VAL A 56 13.52 5.55 5.71
CA VAL A 56 12.23 6.07 6.19
C VAL A 56 12.46 6.84 7.49
N ASP A 57 12.12 8.12 7.46
CA ASP A 57 12.06 9.00 8.63
C ASP A 57 11.02 8.45 9.62
N GLN A 58 11.50 7.83 10.71
CA GLN A 58 10.65 7.17 11.69
C GLN A 58 9.74 8.15 12.45
N GLU A 59 10.05 9.45 12.49
CA GLU A 59 9.27 10.44 13.23
C GLU A 59 8.01 10.87 12.46
N LYS A 60 8.08 10.95 11.13
CA LYS A 60 6.94 11.36 10.29
C LYS A 60 5.83 10.33 10.21
N VAL A 61 6.11 9.09 10.59
CA VAL A 61 5.20 7.98 10.33
C VAL A 61 4.25 7.69 11.51
N GLY A 62 4.43 8.41 12.62
CA GLY A 62 3.48 8.42 13.74
C GLY A 62 2.10 9.02 13.44
N LEU A 63 1.78 9.43 12.21
CA LEU A 63 0.48 10.01 11.83
C LEU A 63 -0.68 9.02 11.99
N ALA A 64 -0.49 7.73 11.69
CA ALA A 64 -1.55 6.72 11.85
C ALA A 64 -2.00 6.51 13.32
N LEU A 65 -1.11 6.76 14.30
CA LEU A 65 -1.45 6.75 15.72
C LEU A 65 -2.23 7.99 16.14
N LYS A 66 -1.97 9.14 15.50
CA LYS A 66 -2.65 10.41 15.78
C LYS A 66 -4.09 10.44 15.25
N GLU A 67 -4.38 9.67 14.20
CA GLU A 67 -5.72 9.63 13.57
C GLU A 67 -6.74 8.74 14.30
N GLY A 68 -6.37 8.10 15.40
CA GLY A 68 -7.30 7.31 16.23
C GLY A 68 -7.86 6.07 15.54
N LEU A 69 -7.12 5.51 14.56
CA LEU A 69 -7.53 4.30 13.85
C LEU A 69 -7.62 3.11 14.81
N ARG A 70 -8.69 2.32 14.69
CA ARG A 70 -8.84 1.06 15.43
C ARG A 70 -7.95 0.00 14.78
N MET A 71 -6.78 -0.22 15.37
CA MET A 71 -5.81 -1.21 14.92
C MET A 71 -5.73 -2.38 15.91
N THR A 72 -5.42 -3.56 15.39
CA THR A 72 -5.02 -4.72 16.18
C THR A 72 -3.64 -4.50 16.82
N GLN A 73 -3.30 -5.32 17.81
CA GLN A 73 -1.98 -5.27 18.45
C GLN A 73 -0.85 -5.49 17.45
N GLN A 74 -1.01 -6.45 16.53
CA GLN A 74 0.02 -6.78 15.55
C GLN A 74 0.24 -5.65 14.52
N GLU A 75 -0.82 -4.97 14.09
CA GLU A 75 -0.72 -3.77 13.24
C GLU A 75 0.00 -2.64 13.99
N THR A 76 -0.29 -2.46 15.28
CA THR A 76 0.37 -1.45 16.12
C THR A 76 1.87 -1.72 16.27
N GLU A 77 2.27 -2.97 16.48
CA GLU A 77 3.69 -3.36 16.59
C GLU A 77 4.43 -3.16 15.26
N ASN A 78 3.79 -3.51 14.14
CA ASN A 78 4.33 -3.26 12.80
C ASN A 78 4.53 -1.77 12.53
N LEU A 79 3.54 -0.94 12.91
CA LEU A 79 3.63 0.50 12.77
C LEU A 79 4.80 1.08 13.57
N LYS A 80 5.02 0.63 14.81
CA LYS A 80 6.15 1.08 15.63
C LYS A 80 7.52 0.69 15.06
N LYS A 81 7.61 -0.49 14.45
CA LYS A 81 8.90 -1.06 14.00
C LYS A 81 9.31 -0.64 12.60
N TYR A 82 8.34 -0.56 11.69
CA TYR A 82 8.57 -0.34 10.26
C TYR A 82 7.87 0.89 9.76
N SER A 83 7.21 1.64 10.65
CA SER A 83 6.50 2.82 10.25
C SER A 83 5.41 2.47 9.21
N TYR A 84 4.74 1.33 9.36
CA TYR A 84 3.57 1.00 8.54
C TYR A 84 2.73 -0.09 9.22
N PRO A 85 1.40 0.05 9.31
CA PRO A 85 0.58 -0.91 10.05
C PRO A 85 0.52 -2.28 9.34
N LEU A 86 0.66 -2.29 8.01
CA LEU A 86 0.54 -3.48 7.17
C LEU A 86 1.91 -3.96 6.67
N VAL A 87 2.72 -4.55 7.54
CA VAL A 87 4.03 -5.11 7.16
C VAL A 87 4.05 -6.64 7.20
N LYS A 88 4.72 -7.23 6.21
CA LYS A 88 4.97 -8.67 6.06
C LYS A 88 3.67 -9.46 5.96
N LYS A 89 3.34 -10.24 6.98
CA LYS A 89 2.23 -11.21 6.98
C LYS A 89 0.86 -10.54 6.95
N LEU A 90 0.78 -9.26 7.34
CA LEU A 90 -0.44 -8.46 7.30
C LEU A 90 -0.58 -7.64 6.02
N PHE A 91 0.37 -7.78 5.07
CA PHE A 91 0.26 -7.12 3.78
C PHE A 91 -1.00 -7.58 3.05
N MET A 92 -1.85 -6.61 2.75
CA MET A 92 -3.04 -6.77 1.95
C MET A 92 -3.02 -5.71 0.86
N PRO A 93 -2.59 -6.05 -0.38
CA PRO A 93 -2.59 -5.09 -1.47
C PRO A 93 -4.02 -4.66 -1.77
N HIS A 94 -4.23 -3.35 -1.86
CA HIS A 94 -5.55 -2.75 -2.06
C HIS A 94 -5.43 -1.42 -2.79
N TYR A 95 -6.53 -0.98 -3.40
CA TYR A 95 -6.71 0.38 -3.88
C TYR A 95 -7.49 1.17 -2.84
N ALA A 96 -6.95 2.30 -2.38
CA ALA A 96 -7.72 3.26 -1.60
C ALA A 96 -8.67 4.03 -2.52
N LEU A 97 -9.98 3.84 -2.33
CA LEU A 97 -11.01 4.46 -3.19
C LEU A 97 -11.55 5.76 -2.61
N LEU A 98 -11.80 5.78 -1.30
CA LEU A 98 -12.43 6.90 -0.61
C LEU A 98 -11.94 6.99 0.83
N TYR A 99 -11.79 8.22 1.30
CA TYR A 99 -11.74 8.57 2.71
C TYR A 99 -12.87 9.54 3.02
N ARG A 100 -13.59 9.29 4.11
CA ARG A 100 -14.60 10.23 4.62
C ARG A 100 -14.54 10.25 6.14
N GLU A 101 -14.30 11.43 6.70
CA GLU A 101 -14.15 11.61 8.15
C GLU A 101 -15.40 11.22 8.94
N SER A 102 -16.58 11.52 8.39
CA SER A 102 -17.89 11.14 8.97
C SER A 102 -18.20 9.65 8.86
N GLY A 103 -17.33 8.88 8.21
CA GLY A 103 -17.49 7.46 7.96
C GLY A 103 -17.99 7.12 6.55
N VAL A 104 -17.82 5.85 6.17
CA VAL A 104 -18.20 5.29 4.87
C VAL A 104 -19.03 4.02 5.06
N ASP A 105 -20.10 3.90 4.28
CA ASP A 105 -20.92 2.70 4.22
C ASP A 105 -20.33 1.68 3.24
N SER A 106 -20.69 0.41 3.40
CA SER A 106 -20.34 -0.62 2.42
C SER A 106 -20.98 -0.32 1.07
N VAL A 107 -20.24 -0.62 0.00
CA VAL A 107 -20.71 -0.47 -1.38
C VAL A 107 -20.68 -1.82 -2.07
N GLY A 108 -21.61 -2.02 -2.99
CA GLY A 108 -21.57 -3.19 -3.87
C GLY A 108 -20.31 -3.15 -4.75
N SER A 109 -19.73 -4.32 -5.00
CA SER A 109 -18.54 -4.47 -5.83
C SER A 109 -18.67 -5.68 -6.74
N ARG A 110 -18.02 -5.62 -7.89
CA ARG A 110 -17.92 -6.75 -8.83
C ARG A 110 -16.47 -7.19 -8.92
N LEU A 111 -16.27 -8.46 -9.27
CA LEU A 111 -14.93 -8.96 -9.61
C LEU A 111 -14.41 -8.19 -10.81
N TYR A 112 -13.18 -7.72 -10.70
CA TYR A 112 -12.48 -7.01 -11.77
C TYR A 112 -11.13 -7.67 -12.00
N GLN A 113 -10.81 -7.95 -13.25
CA GLN A 113 -9.48 -8.41 -13.64
C GLN A 113 -8.65 -7.21 -14.07
N ALA A 114 -7.44 -7.16 -13.54
CA ALA A 114 -6.51 -6.09 -13.79
C ALA A 114 -5.14 -6.67 -14.16
N ARG A 115 -4.33 -5.84 -14.78
CA ARG A 115 -2.96 -6.17 -15.16
C ARG A 115 -2.04 -5.04 -14.72
N ILE A 116 -0.84 -5.39 -14.24
CA ILE A 116 0.19 -4.40 -13.98
C ILE A 116 0.80 -3.98 -15.31
N THR A 117 0.57 -2.73 -15.70
CA THR A 117 1.14 -2.14 -16.92
C THR A 117 2.35 -1.27 -16.64
N GLU A 118 2.50 -0.82 -15.39
CA GLU A 118 3.56 0.11 -15.01
C GLU A 118 3.93 -0.05 -13.53
N VAL A 119 5.19 0.25 -13.22
CA VAL A 119 5.73 0.35 -11.86
C VAL A 119 6.50 1.66 -11.80
N GLN A 120 6.20 2.50 -10.80
CA GLN A 120 6.80 3.83 -10.67
C GLN A 120 7.31 4.06 -9.25
N PHE A 121 8.34 4.89 -9.12
CA PHE A 121 8.70 5.51 -7.86
C PHE A 121 8.02 6.87 -7.79
N VAL A 122 7.29 7.14 -6.70
CA VAL A 122 6.47 8.35 -6.57
C VAL A 122 6.71 9.04 -5.25
N GLU A 123 6.64 10.38 -5.27
CA GLU A 123 6.52 11.17 -4.05
C GLU A 123 5.04 11.28 -3.69
N ILE A 124 4.70 10.83 -2.48
CA ILE A 124 3.36 10.98 -1.93
C ILE A 124 3.31 12.24 -1.05
N GLY A 125 2.46 13.19 -1.43
CA GLY A 125 2.13 14.37 -0.64
C GLY A 125 1.03 14.12 0.39
N GLY A 126 0.48 15.21 0.93
CA GLY A 126 -0.63 15.13 1.89
C GLY A 126 -1.87 14.43 1.33
N TYR A 127 -2.53 13.63 2.17
CA TYR A 127 -3.73 12.85 1.83
C TYR A 127 -3.53 11.86 0.67
N SER A 128 -2.37 11.21 0.61
CA SER A 128 -2.06 10.17 -0.38
C SER A 128 -2.07 10.64 -1.85
N LYS A 129 -1.94 11.95 -2.09
CA LYS A 129 -1.83 12.51 -3.44
C LYS A 129 -0.43 12.26 -3.99
N ILE A 130 -0.33 11.86 -5.25
CA ILE A 130 0.96 11.78 -5.95
C ILE A 130 1.38 13.21 -6.29
N ASN A 131 2.47 13.68 -5.67
CA ASN A 131 3.07 14.99 -5.97
C ASN A 131 3.95 14.91 -7.21
N GLN A 132 4.75 13.84 -7.30
CA GLN A 132 5.72 13.64 -8.36
C GLN A 132 5.83 12.16 -8.70
N VAL A 133 5.96 11.88 -9.99
CA VAL A 133 6.37 10.58 -10.53
C VAL A 133 7.82 10.73 -10.98
N PHE A 134 8.71 9.85 -10.54
CA PHE A 134 10.10 9.84 -10.97
C PHE A 134 10.27 8.87 -12.13
N LEU A 135 10.83 9.36 -13.24
CA LEU A 135 11.18 8.53 -14.39
C LEU A 135 12.44 7.70 -14.09
N ASP A 136 12.64 6.59 -14.80
CA ASP A 136 13.82 5.72 -14.62
C ASP A 136 15.17 6.45 -14.75
N SER A 137 15.22 7.55 -15.52
CA SER A 137 16.41 8.40 -15.65
C SER A 137 16.68 9.30 -14.44
N GLN A 138 15.71 9.41 -13.52
CA GLN A 138 15.70 10.29 -12.35
C GLN A 138 15.80 9.52 -11.02
N VAL A 139 15.86 8.19 -11.05
CA VAL A 139 15.85 7.28 -9.88
C VAL A 139 17.18 6.53 -9.69
#